data_AF-A0A250F7L4-F1
#
_entry.id   AF-A0A250F7L4-F1
#
_cell.length_a   1.000
_cell.length_b   1.000
_cell.length_c   1.000
_cell.angle_alpha   90.00
_cell.angle_beta   90.00
_cell.angle_gamma   90.00
#
_symmetry.space_group_name_H-M   'P 1'
#
loop_
_entity.id
_entity.type
_entity.pdbx_description
1 polymer ?
#
loop_
_entity_poly.entity_id
_entity_poly.type
_entity_poly.pdbx_seq_one_letter_code
_entity_poly.pdbx_strand_id
1 'polypeptide(L)'
;MLSSNKLNYIEGVQKHAKRVATTTIVLSVIVLTILIIIHTIINHRKLADIIYNPFFSVIVLILSFFFFILYRGKQRALKLQKLIEQMSEEEFLFLLQIQSSLSFHYKYAPTFVLCCEQLYLFTPFKIKNIDPKKAEKVRWHYARGGSLLVEIQSPETTKFEVYNSVYPYFTSLIEMYNPNADIEKYE
;
A
#
# COMPACT_ATOMS: atom_id res chain seq x y z
N MET A 1 24.74 -3.83 -13.48
CA MET A 1 23.69 -3.84 -14.53
C MET A 1 22.48 -4.51 -13.91
N LEU A 2 21.28 -3.91 -13.97
CA LEU A 2 20.10 -4.49 -13.33
C LEU A 2 19.69 -5.78 -14.07
N SER A 3 19.37 -6.85 -13.35
CA SER A 3 18.96 -8.11 -13.97
C SER A 3 17.67 -7.93 -14.77
N SER A 4 17.51 -8.69 -15.88
CA SER A 4 16.30 -8.62 -16.73
C SER A 4 15.02 -8.83 -15.92
N ASN A 5 15.06 -9.71 -14.92
CA ASN A 5 13.92 -9.98 -14.05
C ASN A 5 13.53 -8.77 -13.18
N LYS A 6 14.51 -8.03 -12.64
CA LYS A 6 14.26 -6.79 -11.88
C LYS A 6 13.66 -5.70 -12.76
N LEU A 7 14.16 -5.54 -13.99
CA LEU A 7 13.59 -4.59 -14.96
C LEU A 7 12.12 -4.91 -15.29
N ASN A 8 11.82 -6.17 -15.60
CA ASN A 8 10.45 -6.62 -15.88
C ASN A 8 9.51 -6.40 -14.69
N TYR A 9 10.00 -6.61 -13.47
CA TYR A 9 9.22 -6.35 -12.26
C TYR A 9 8.95 -4.85 -12.10
N ILE A 10 9.96 -3.99 -12.26
CA ILE A 10 9.82 -2.53 -12.17
C ILE A 10 8.81 -2.02 -13.20
N GLU A 11 8.87 -2.51 -14.44
CA GLU A 11 7.88 -2.18 -15.46
C GLU A 11 6.46 -2.57 -15.02
N GLY A 12 6.31 -3.77 -14.42
CA GLY A 12 5.05 -4.22 -13.82
C GLY A 12 4.53 -3.29 -12.72
N VAL A 13 5.41 -2.81 -11.83
CA VAL A 13 5.09 -1.82 -10.80
C VAL A 13 4.59 -0.51 -11.41
N GLN A 14 5.28 0.01 -12.42
CA GLN A 14 4.89 1.25 -13.10
C GLN A 14 3.56 1.10 -13.82
N LYS A 15 3.33 -0.03 -14.51
CA LYS A 15 2.07 -0.34 -15.18
C LYS A 15 0.91 -0.46 -14.19
N HIS A 16 1.14 -1.12 -13.05
CA HIS A 16 0.16 -1.22 -11.98
C HIS A 16 -0.18 0.17 -11.41
N ALA A 17 0.82 0.99 -11.09
CA ALA A 17 0.63 2.34 -10.58
C ALA A 17 -0.16 3.22 -11.57
N LYS A 18 0.15 3.13 -12.87
CA LYS A 18 -0.59 3.83 -13.92
C LYS A 18 -2.05 3.36 -13.98
N ARG A 19 -2.30 2.04 -13.90
CA ARG A 19 -3.66 1.49 -13.88
C ARG A 19 -4.46 2.01 -12.70
N VAL A 20 -3.90 1.94 -11.49
CA VAL A 20 -4.55 2.46 -10.27
C VAL A 20 -4.83 3.96 -10.39
N ALA A 21 -3.87 4.73 -10.91
CA ALA A 21 -4.05 6.16 -11.13
C ALA A 21 -5.21 6.45 -12.11
N THR A 22 -5.24 5.77 -13.26
CA THR A 22 -6.33 5.90 -14.24
C THR A 22 -7.68 5.55 -13.64
N THR A 23 -7.79 4.42 -12.92
CA THR A 23 -9.04 4.02 -12.26
C THR A 23 -9.48 5.05 -11.22
N THR A 24 -8.54 5.62 -10.46
CA THR A 24 -8.83 6.65 -9.44
C THR A 24 -9.35 7.95 -10.10
N ILE A 25 -8.77 8.36 -11.23
CA ILE A 25 -9.22 9.55 -11.98
C ILE A 25 -10.62 9.32 -12.57
N VAL A 26 -10.87 8.17 -13.17
CA VAL A 26 -12.19 7.85 -13.73
C VAL A 26 -13.26 7.85 -12.62
N LEU A 27 -12.95 7.22 -11.48
CA LEU A 27 -13.85 7.19 -10.33
C LEU A 27 -14.10 8.59 -9.75
N SER A 28 -13.07 9.44 -9.66
CA SER A 28 -13.24 10.79 -9.15
C SER A 28 -14.15 11.64 -10.04
N VAL A 29 -14.03 11.52 -11.37
CA VAL A 29 -14.93 12.19 -12.31
C VAL A 29 -16.38 11.71 -12.15
N ILE A 30 -16.60 10.39 -12.02
CA ILE A 30 -17.95 9.83 -11.80
C ILE A 30 -18.56 10.34 -10.49
N VAL A 31 -17.78 10.37 -9.40
CA VAL A 31 -18.26 10.88 -8.12
C VAL A 31 -18.61 12.37 -8.22
N LEU A 32 -17.77 13.18 -8.89
CA LEU A 32 -18.04 14.60 -9.10
C LEU A 32 -19.31 14.84 -9.92
N THR A 33 -19.53 14.09 -11.00
CA THR A 33 -20.74 14.25 -11.82
C THR A 33 -21.99 13.93 -11.02
N ILE A 34 -21.99 12.86 -10.21
CA ILE A 34 -23.09 12.52 -9.31
C ILE A 34 -23.36 13.65 -8.31
N LEU A 35 -22.31 14.19 -7.67
CA LEU A 35 -22.47 15.28 -6.70
C LEU A 35 -23.05 16.55 -7.35
N ILE A 36 -22.62 16.87 -8.57
CA ILE A 36 -23.16 18.01 -9.34
C ILE A 36 -24.63 17.77 -9.67
N ILE A 37 -25.00 16.59 -10.16
CA ILE A 37 -26.38 16.23 -10.51
C ILE A 37 -27.30 16.34 -9.29
N ILE A 38 -26.89 15.79 -8.15
CA ILE A 38 -27.65 15.88 -6.89
C ILE A 38 -27.84 17.35 -6.50
N HIS A 39 -26.79 18.17 -6.63
CA HIS A 39 -26.89 19.57 -6.26
C HIS A 39 -27.80 20.38 -7.20
N THR A 40 -27.70 20.20 -8.51
CA THR A 40 -28.41 21.03 -9.48
C THR A 40 -29.85 20.57 -9.71
N ILE A 41 -30.05 19.26 -9.88
CA ILE A 41 -31.35 18.69 -10.26
C ILE A 41 -32.24 18.50 -9.03
N ILE A 42 -31.72 17.88 -7.96
CA ILE A 42 -32.54 17.50 -6.81
C ILE A 42 -32.81 18.71 -5.91
N ASN A 43 -31.81 19.57 -5.69
CA ASN A 43 -31.98 20.75 -4.83
C ASN A 43 -32.47 22.00 -5.60
N HIS A 44 -32.73 21.89 -6.91
CA HIS A 44 -33.12 23.01 -7.80
C HIS A 44 -32.20 24.24 -7.69
N ARG A 45 -30.90 24.04 -7.44
CA ARG A 45 -29.92 25.13 -7.27
C ARG A 45 -29.15 25.37 -8.57
N LYS A 46 -28.74 26.62 -8.79
CA LYS A 46 -27.85 26.93 -9.92
C LYS A 46 -26.45 26.41 -9.61
N LEU A 47 -25.69 26.09 -10.65
CA LEU A 47 -24.27 25.69 -10.51
C LEU A 47 -23.44 26.70 -9.70
N ALA A 48 -23.71 27.99 -9.88
CA ALA A 48 -23.02 29.06 -9.14
C ALA A 48 -23.27 29.00 -7.62
N ASP A 49 -24.41 28.47 -7.20
CA ASP A 49 -24.77 28.36 -5.79
C ASP A 49 -23.97 27.27 -5.06
N ILE A 50 -23.29 26.37 -5.81
CA ILE A 50 -22.42 25.35 -5.25
C ILE A 50 -21.30 26.01 -4.45
N ILE A 51 -20.63 27.04 -5.00
CA ILE A 51 -19.43 27.64 -4.42
C ILE A 51 -19.69 28.23 -3.03
N TYR A 52 -20.88 28.78 -2.81
CA TYR A 52 -21.27 29.42 -1.56
C TYR A 52 -22.01 28.46 -0.61
N ASN A 53 -22.23 27.22 -1.01
CA ASN A 53 -22.90 26.21 -0.20
C ASN A 53 -21.86 25.47 0.68
N PRO A 54 -22.15 25.21 1.98
CA PRO A 54 -21.36 24.30 2.82
C PRO A 54 -20.97 22.98 2.13
N PHE A 55 -21.80 22.48 1.22
CA PHE A 55 -21.56 21.28 0.41
C PHE A 55 -20.31 21.37 -0.48
N PHE A 56 -19.86 22.58 -0.84
CA PHE A 56 -18.59 22.78 -1.56
C PHE A 56 -17.39 22.26 -0.77
N SER A 57 -17.38 22.45 0.56
CA SER A 57 -16.31 21.94 1.41
C SER A 57 -16.20 20.42 1.35
N VAL A 58 -17.35 19.73 1.22
CA VAL A 58 -17.41 18.26 1.06
C VAL A 58 -16.82 17.85 -0.29
N ILE A 59 -17.17 18.57 -1.36
CA ILE A 59 -16.60 18.32 -2.71
C ILE A 59 -15.08 18.50 -2.68
N VAL A 60 -14.60 19.59 -2.08
CA VAL A 60 -13.15 19.86 -1.92
C VAL A 60 -12.48 18.74 -1.14
N LEU A 61 -13.06 18.29 -0.02
CA LEU A 61 -12.49 17.22 0.80
C LEU A 61 -12.42 15.88 0.03
N ILE A 62 -13.46 15.54 -0.73
CA ILE A 62 -13.48 14.34 -1.58
C ILE A 62 -12.40 14.43 -2.68
N LEU A 63 -12.27 15.58 -3.33
CA LEU A 63 -11.23 15.83 -4.33
C LEU A 63 -9.83 15.72 -3.73
N SER A 64 -9.61 16.34 -2.56
CA SER A 64 -8.35 16.24 -1.82
C SER A 64 -8.03 14.79 -1.47
N PHE A 65 -9.03 13.98 -1.12
CA PHE A 65 -8.85 12.55 -0.85
C PHE A 65 -8.42 11.77 -2.10
N PHE A 66 -9.05 11.99 -3.26
CA PHE A 66 -8.63 11.37 -4.52
C PHE A 66 -7.21 11.80 -4.92
N PHE A 67 -6.89 13.09 -4.78
CA PHE A 67 -5.55 13.60 -5.05
C PHE A 67 -4.52 12.97 -4.11
N PHE A 68 -4.85 12.82 -2.83
CA PHE A 68 -4.01 12.14 -1.86
C PHE A 68 -3.72 10.70 -2.29
N ILE A 69 -4.74 9.92 -2.71
CA ILE A 69 -4.54 8.54 -3.21
C ILE A 69 -3.56 8.53 -4.40
N LEU A 70 -3.76 9.41 -5.39
CA LEU A 70 -2.90 9.50 -6.58
C LEU A 70 -1.44 9.83 -6.20
N TYR A 71 -1.26 10.84 -5.37
CA TYR A 71 0.06 11.25 -4.90
C TYR A 71 0.77 10.12 -4.15
N ARG A 72 0.06 9.47 -3.21
CA ARG A 72 0.60 8.36 -2.41
C ARG A 72 0.92 7.16 -3.27
N GLY A 73 0.06 6.79 -4.22
CA GLY A 73 0.32 5.70 -5.17
C GLY A 73 1.58 5.94 -5.99
N LYS A 74 1.79 7.17 -6.48
CA LYS A 74 3.00 7.55 -7.21
C LYS A 74 4.25 7.44 -6.33
N GLN A 75 4.22 7.99 -5.12
CA GLN A 75 5.35 7.93 -4.18
C GLN A 75 5.69 6.49 -3.81
N ARG A 76 4.68 5.65 -3.58
CA ARG A 76 4.85 4.22 -3.30
C ARG A 76 5.56 3.51 -4.44
N ALA A 77 5.12 3.70 -5.68
CA ALA A 77 5.72 3.07 -6.85
C ALA A 77 7.19 3.50 -7.05
N LEU A 78 7.48 4.79 -6.91
CA LEU A 78 8.85 5.32 -7.01
C LEU A 78 9.76 4.78 -5.91
N LYS A 79 9.28 4.70 -4.68
CA LYS A 79 10.08 4.15 -3.57
C LYS A 79 10.33 2.65 -3.77
N LEU A 80 9.31 1.89 -4.17
CA LEU A 80 9.45 0.46 -4.45
C LEU A 80 10.46 0.20 -5.58
N GLN A 81 10.39 0.98 -6.67
CA GLN A 81 11.38 0.90 -7.75
C GLN A 81 12.81 1.10 -7.22
N LYS A 82 13.06 2.16 -6.45
CA LYS A 82 14.39 2.43 -5.86
C LYS A 82 14.87 1.29 -4.96
N LEU A 83 13.96 0.67 -4.19
CA LEU A 83 14.31 -0.47 -3.35
C LEU A 83 14.68 -1.69 -4.19
N ILE A 84 13.93 -2.00 -5.25
CA ILE A 84 14.25 -3.12 -6.16
C ILE A 84 15.60 -2.92 -6.86
N GLU A 85 15.93 -1.68 -7.22
CA GLU A 85 17.23 -1.32 -7.80
C GLU A 85 18.40 -1.57 -6.81
N GLN A 86 18.13 -1.48 -5.50
CA GLN A 86 19.12 -1.65 -4.43
C GLN A 86 19.17 -3.07 -3.84
N MET A 87 18.12 -3.88 -4.02
CA MET A 87 18.03 -5.24 -3.49
C MET A 87 19.14 -6.14 -4.03
N SER A 88 19.62 -7.07 -3.20
CA SER A 88 20.41 -8.21 -3.67
C SER A 88 19.57 -9.13 -4.57
N GLU A 89 20.18 -10.10 -5.26
CA GLU A 89 19.38 -11.08 -6.02
C GLU A 89 18.58 -12.01 -5.08
N GLU A 90 19.11 -12.35 -3.91
CA GLU A 90 18.42 -13.17 -2.91
C GLU A 90 17.19 -12.46 -2.34
N GLU A 91 17.33 -11.19 -1.95
CA GLU A 91 16.21 -10.36 -1.48
C GLU A 91 15.13 -10.22 -2.56
N PHE A 92 15.54 -10.10 -3.82
CA PHE A 92 14.61 -10.03 -4.94
C PHE A 92 13.90 -11.36 -5.20
N LEU A 93 14.59 -12.51 -5.10
CA LEU A 93 13.95 -13.83 -5.18
C LEU A 93 12.92 -14.03 -4.07
N PHE A 94 13.23 -13.59 -2.85
CA PHE A 94 12.27 -13.60 -1.74
C PHE A 94 11.03 -12.72 -2.03
N LEU A 95 11.23 -11.53 -2.62
CA LEU A 95 10.13 -10.69 -3.08
C LEU A 95 9.26 -11.41 -4.13
N LEU A 96 9.85 -12.12 -5.08
CA LEU A 96 9.11 -12.89 -6.08
C LEU A 96 8.32 -14.05 -5.45
N GLN A 97 8.83 -14.65 -4.37
CA GLN A 97 8.14 -15.69 -3.63
C GLN A 97 6.91 -15.14 -2.88
N ILE A 98 7.02 -13.97 -2.26
CA ILE A 98 5.85 -13.28 -1.68
C ILE A 98 4.85 -12.91 -2.78
N GLN A 99 5.36 -12.45 -3.92
CA GLN A 99 4.53 -12.06 -5.05
C GLN A 99 3.69 -13.23 -5.59
N SER A 100 4.21 -14.45 -5.60
CA SER A 100 3.49 -15.62 -6.13
C SER A 100 2.33 -16.07 -5.23
N SER A 101 2.35 -15.71 -3.94
CA SER A 101 1.24 -15.97 -3.00
C SER A 101 0.16 -14.89 -3.01
N LEU A 102 0.35 -13.81 -3.77
CA LEU A 102 -0.59 -12.72 -3.92
C LEU A 102 -1.48 -12.90 -5.15
N SER A 103 -2.74 -12.44 -5.04
CA SER A 103 -3.63 -12.37 -6.19
C SER A 103 -3.10 -11.38 -7.24
N PHE A 104 -3.55 -11.55 -8.49
CA PHE A 104 -3.11 -10.73 -9.62
C PHE A 104 -3.20 -9.22 -9.37
N HIS A 105 -4.18 -8.78 -8.58
CA HIS A 105 -4.39 -7.36 -8.27
C HIS A 105 -3.32 -6.77 -7.34
N TYR A 106 -2.69 -7.59 -6.49
CA TYR A 106 -1.74 -7.13 -5.47
C TYR A 106 -0.29 -7.49 -5.78
N LYS A 107 -0.08 -8.24 -6.87
CA LYS A 107 1.21 -8.73 -7.36
C LYS A 107 2.32 -7.66 -7.48
N TYR A 108 1.94 -6.40 -7.70
CA TYR A 108 2.88 -5.27 -7.85
C TYR A 108 2.71 -4.17 -6.79
N ALA A 109 2.02 -4.50 -5.71
CA ALA A 109 1.80 -3.61 -4.57
C ALA A 109 2.04 -4.35 -3.24
N PRO A 110 3.26 -4.90 -3.02
CA PRO A 110 3.58 -5.63 -1.80
C PRO A 110 3.42 -4.74 -0.56
N THR A 111 2.94 -5.32 0.53
CA THR A 111 2.71 -4.62 1.81
C THR A 111 4.00 -4.42 2.60
N PHE A 112 5.03 -5.22 2.34
CA PHE A 112 6.39 -5.00 2.82
C PHE A 112 7.41 -5.53 1.82
N VAL A 113 8.66 -5.07 1.93
CA VAL A 113 9.81 -5.64 1.22
C VAL A 113 11.05 -5.63 2.12
N LEU A 114 11.92 -6.62 1.96
CA LEU A 114 13.26 -6.65 2.55
C LEU A 114 14.24 -6.03 1.55
N CYS A 115 15.05 -5.08 2.00
CA CYS A 115 16.09 -4.47 1.18
C CYS A 115 17.23 -3.98 2.06
N CYS A 116 18.46 -4.37 1.73
CA CYS A 116 19.66 -4.04 2.50
C CYS A 116 19.51 -4.40 3.99
N GLU A 117 19.01 -5.61 4.28
CA GLU A 117 18.72 -6.10 5.65
C GLU A 117 17.69 -5.28 6.45
N GLN A 118 17.02 -4.33 5.82
CA GLN A 118 15.99 -3.50 6.45
C GLN A 118 14.61 -3.85 5.90
N LEU A 119 13.63 -3.84 6.78
CA LEU A 119 12.25 -4.16 6.47
C LEU A 119 11.45 -2.88 6.19
N TYR A 120 11.01 -2.71 4.95
CA TYR A 120 10.22 -1.55 4.54
C TYR A 120 8.74 -1.91 4.49
N LEU A 121 7.96 -1.36 5.42
CA LEU A 121 6.51 -1.54 5.51
C LEU A 121 5.78 -0.44 4.74
N PHE A 122 4.96 -0.83 3.78
CA PHE A 122 4.12 0.07 2.98
C PHE A 122 2.75 0.24 3.63
N THR A 123 2.67 1.13 4.63
CA THR A 123 1.37 1.51 5.23
C THR A 123 0.62 2.51 4.34
N PRO A 124 -0.71 2.68 4.51
CA PRO A 124 -1.49 3.66 3.75
C PRO A 124 -0.90 5.09 3.84
N PHE A 125 -0.49 5.52 5.03
CA PHE A 125 -0.09 6.90 5.31
C PHE A 125 1.41 7.17 5.15
N LYS A 126 2.28 6.19 5.43
CA LYS A 126 3.74 6.35 5.34
C LYS A 126 4.46 5.04 5.06
N ILE A 127 5.64 5.11 4.47
CA ILE A 127 6.53 3.96 4.38
C ILE A 127 7.37 3.99 5.66
N LYS A 128 7.28 2.92 6.45
CA LYS A 128 8.06 2.76 7.68
C LYS A 128 9.21 1.81 7.40
N ASN A 129 10.40 2.19 7.82
CA ASN A 129 11.56 1.30 7.84
C ASN A 129 11.68 0.73 9.26
N ILE A 130 11.93 -0.57 9.34
CA ILE A 130 12.11 -1.31 10.58
C ILE A 130 13.37 -2.16 10.45
N ASP A 131 14.18 -2.15 11.50
CA ASP A 131 15.25 -3.13 11.67
C ASP A 131 14.63 -4.45 12.17
N PRO A 132 14.62 -5.52 11.36
CA PRO A 132 14.01 -6.78 11.74
C PRO A 132 14.73 -7.43 12.94
N LYS A 133 16.00 -7.11 13.20
CA LYS A 133 16.76 -7.61 14.36
C LYS A 133 16.24 -7.05 15.69
N LYS A 134 15.55 -5.91 15.64
CA LYS A 134 14.97 -5.23 16.81
C LYS A 134 13.48 -5.53 17.01
N ALA A 135 12.91 -6.40 16.18
CA ALA A 135 11.52 -6.81 16.34
C ALA A 135 11.37 -7.68 17.59
N GLU A 136 10.71 -7.18 18.62
CA GLU A 136 10.52 -7.87 19.90
C GLU A 136 9.25 -8.71 19.89
N LYS A 137 8.19 -8.18 19.29
CA LYS A 137 6.86 -8.77 19.34
C LYS A 137 6.09 -8.54 18.04
N VAL A 138 5.41 -9.58 17.58
CA VAL A 138 4.50 -9.53 16.44
C VAL A 138 3.16 -10.11 16.88
N ARG A 139 2.10 -9.33 16.69
CA ARG A 139 0.71 -9.71 16.94
C ARG A 139 -0.14 -9.43 15.73
N TRP A 140 -1.25 -10.14 15.61
CA TRP A 140 -2.17 -9.91 14.50
C TRP A 140 -3.62 -9.90 14.95
N HIS A 141 -4.43 -9.15 14.21
CA HIS A 141 -5.88 -9.15 14.34
C HIS A 141 -6.49 -9.36 12.96
N TYR A 142 -7.54 -10.17 12.89
CA TYR A 142 -8.23 -10.39 11.63
C TYR A 142 -8.78 -9.06 11.09
N ALA A 143 -8.45 -8.74 9.84
CA ALA A 143 -8.99 -7.63 9.10
C ALA A 143 -9.89 -8.13 7.96
N ARG A 144 -10.65 -7.23 7.35
CA ARG A 144 -11.67 -7.60 6.36
C ARG A 144 -11.02 -7.99 5.03
N GLY A 145 -11.50 -9.07 4.43
CA GLY A 145 -11.14 -9.43 3.05
C GLY A 145 -9.89 -10.33 2.93
N GLY A 146 -9.62 -11.17 3.94
CA GLY A 146 -8.50 -12.10 3.93
C GLY A 146 -7.15 -11.43 4.20
N SER A 147 -7.18 -10.35 4.99
CA SER A 147 -6.01 -9.65 5.48
C SER A 147 -5.96 -9.68 7.01
N LEU A 148 -4.76 -9.46 7.53
CA LEU A 148 -4.43 -9.33 8.94
C LEU A 148 -3.92 -7.91 9.17
N LEU A 149 -4.45 -7.26 10.21
CA LEU A 149 -3.82 -6.09 10.78
C LEU A 149 -2.70 -6.58 11.70
N VAL A 150 -1.46 -6.40 11.26
CA VAL A 150 -0.26 -6.82 11.97
C VAL A 150 0.30 -5.66 12.78
N GLU A 151 0.62 -5.93 14.04
CA GLU A 151 1.30 -5.02 14.95
C GLU A 151 2.70 -5.56 15.23
N ILE A 152 3.72 -4.81 14.83
CA ILE A 152 5.13 -5.14 15.09
C ILE A 152 5.72 -4.12 16.05
N GLN A 153 6.30 -4.58 17.15
CA GLN A 153 7.05 -3.78 18.10
C GLN A 153 8.54 -3.83 17.73
N SER A 154 9.08 -2.71 17.25
CA SER A 154 10.51 -2.56 16.95
C SER A 154 10.94 -1.09 17.04
N PRO A 155 11.76 -0.76 18.04
CA PRO A 155 11.47 0.08 19.23
C PRO A 155 10.15 0.87 19.31
N GLU A 156 9.50 1.23 18.20
CA GLU A 156 8.13 1.76 18.17
C GLU A 156 7.16 0.69 17.67
N THR A 157 5.92 0.71 18.14
CA THR A 157 4.86 -0.12 17.56
C THR A 157 4.42 0.43 16.21
N THR A 158 4.53 -0.39 15.16
CA THR A 158 4.01 -0.07 13.83
C THR A 158 2.89 -1.04 13.47
N LYS A 159 1.76 -0.48 12.99
CA LYS A 159 0.63 -1.26 12.50
C LYS A 159 0.58 -1.19 10.98
N PHE A 160 0.34 -2.31 10.33
CA PHE A 160 0.19 -2.39 8.88
C PHE A 160 -0.64 -3.61 8.49
N GLU A 161 -1.21 -3.56 7.30
CA GLU A 161 -2.06 -4.62 6.79
C GLU A 161 -1.25 -5.58 5.91
N VAL A 162 -1.45 -6.88 6.09
CA VAL A 162 -0.79 -7.95 5.33
C VAL A 162 -1.84 -8.98 4.92
N TYR A 163 -1.75 -9.55 3.73
CA TYR A 163 -2.63 -10.65 3.33
C TYR A 163 -2.33 -11.91 4.14
N ASN A 164 -3.36 -12.71 4.45
CA ASN A 164 -3.18 -13.96 5.20
C ASN A 164 -2.18 -14.90 4.51
N SER A 165 -2.17 -14.92 3.17
CA SER A 165 -1.21 -15.71 2.38
C SER A 165 0.23 -15.20 2.45
N VAL A 166 0.43 -13.94 2.83
CA VAL A 166 1.75 -13.31 2.92
C VAL A 166 2.28 -13.31 4.35
N TYR A 167 1.40 -13.36 5.35
CA TYR A 167 1.77 -13.31 6.76
C TYR A 167 2.79 -14.37 7.20
N PRO A 168 2.71 -15.65 6.76
CA PRO A 168 3.74 -16.64 7.08
C PRO A 168 5.14 -16.18 6.65
N TYR A 169 5.30 -15.65 5.43
CA TYR A 169 6.58 -15.13 4.93
C TYR A 169 7.12 -13.97 5.80
N PHE A 170 6.23 -13.09 6.25
CA PHE A 170 6.60 -12.01 7.17
C PHE A 170 7.13 -12.57 8.49
N THR A 171 6.40 -13.49 9.12
CA THR A 171 6.80 -14.07 10.41
C THR A 171 8.10 -14.86 10.32
N SER A 172 8.28 -15.67 9.27
CA SER A 172 9.52 -16.42 9.04
C SER A 172 10.71 -15.50 8.83
N LEU A 173 10.52 -14.36 8.15
CA LEU A 173 11.58 -13.36 8.00
C LEU A 173 11.96 -12.74 9.33
N ILE A 174 11.00 -12.34 10.16
CA ILE A 174 11.31 -11.78 11.49
C ILE A 174 12.05 -12.80 12.35
N GLU A 175 11.60 -14.06 12.37
CA GLU A 175 12.22 -15.14 13.13
C GLU A 175 13.67 -15.43 12.69
N MET A 176 13.97 -15.31 11.39
CA MET A 176 15.33 -15.44 10.86
C MET A 176 16.27 -14.36 11.38
N TYR A 177 15.79 -13.11 11.53
CA TYR A 177 16.60 -11.99 12.00
C TYR A 177 16.64 -11.86 13.52
N ASN A 178 15.57 -12.24 14.21
CA ASN A 178 15.49 -12.29 15.66
C ASN A 178 14.71 -13.53 16.12
N PRO A 179 15.42 -14.66 16.37
CA PRO A 179 14.79 -15.90 16.85
C PRO A 179 14.11 -15.79 18.21
N ASN A 180 14.46 -14.76 19.00
CA ASN A 180 13.88 -14.52 20.33
C ASN A 180 12.60 -13.66 20.27
N ALA A 181 12.18 -13.22 19.08
CA ALA A 181 10.97 -12.42 18.94
C ALA A 181 9.72 -13.25 19.31
N ASP A 182 8.84 -12.65 20.10
CA ASP A 182 7.54 -13.23 20.45
C ASP A 182 6.56 -13.02 19.28
N ILE A 183 6.42 -14.03 18.42
CA ILE A 183 5.64 -13.97 17.19
C ILE A 183 4.38 -14.84 17.30
N GLU A 184 3.22 -14.20 17.17
CA GLU A 184 1.95 -14.91 17.04
C GLU A 184 1.82 -15.50 15.63
N LYS A 185 1.79 -16.83 15.53
CA LYS A 185 1.61 -17.52 14.24
C LYS A 185 0.13 -17.48 13.81
N TYR A 186 -0.10 -17.55 12.51
CA TYR A 186 -1.42 -17.69 11.91
C TYR A 186 -1.47 -19.09 11.29
N GLU A 187 -2.33 -19.95 11.85
CA GLU A 187 -2.57 -21.32 11.38
C GLU A 187 -3.67 -21.37 10.32
#